data_AF-A0A1G8PXF6-F1
#
_entry.id   AF-A0A1G8PXF6-F1
#
_cell.length_a   1.000
_cell.length_b   1.000
_cell.length_c   1.000
_cell.angle_alpha   90.00
_cell.angle_beta   90.00
_cell.angle_gamma   90.00
#
_symmetry.space_group_name_H-M   'P 1'
#
loop_
_entity.id
_entity.type
_entity.pdbx_description
1 polymer ?
#
loop_
_entity_poly.entity_id
_entity_poly.type
_entity_poly.pdbx_seq_one_letter_code
_entity_poly.pdbx_strand_id
1 'polypeptide(L)'
;MIQSRTLGEAIRDGMKAKGLKQSQVARMLNIDRTTLSKYINGHLTIPDDIKRKLVAYLQNPVLRIKVYGTTSSNIVFDKAQIEFYKTSIKAIEEFEEAIQSIRDVLKFAYNIKSENEMTDEQKNKFQRMLDEIEDANHVCDMLDIAASDLGADLEERNRRCYQKYLSRGYLSGGIENEAVNI
;
A
#
# COMPACT_ATOMS: atom_id res chain seq x y z
N MET A 1 -16.20 6.91 1.43
CA MET A 1 -15.76 7.02 0.02
C MET A 1 -14.41 7.71 0.00
N ILE A 2 -13.35 6.99 -0.40
CA ILE A 2 -12.03 7.60 -0.59
C ILE A 2 -12.09 8.29 -1.95
N GLN A 3 -12.34 9.61 -1.98
CA GLN A 3 -12.09 10.41 -3.19
C GLN A 3 -10.65 10.16 -3.63
N SER A 4 -10.39 10.07 -4.94
CA SER A 4 -9.03 9.92 -5.48
C SER A 4 -8.16 11.05 -4.94
N ARG A 5 -7.34 10.75 -3.92
CA ARG A 5 -6.47 11.74 -3.29
C ARG A 5 -5.21 11.87 -4.13
N THR A 6 -4.90 13.09 -4.53
CA THR A 6 -3.63 13.45 -5.15
C THR A 6 -2.45 13.16 -4.21
N LEU A 7 -1.24 13.04 -4.76
CA LEU A 7 -0.02 12.89 -3.94
C LEU A 7 0.11 14.01 -2.89
N GLY A 8 -0.22 15.24 -3.27
CA GLY A 8 -0.21 16.41 -2.39
C GLY A 8 -1.22 16.32 -1.23
N GLU A 9 -2.41 15.79 -1.48
CA GLU A 9 -3.40 15.52 -0.43
C GLU A 9 -2.93 14.44 0.54
N ALA A 10 -2.32 13.36 0.03
CA ALA A 10 -1.75 12.33 0.90
C ALA A 10 -0.63 12.87 1.82
N ILE A 11 0.20 13.79 1.33
CA ILE A 11 1.19 14.50 2.16
C ILE A 11 0.49 15.34 3.24
N ARG A 12 -0.54 16.13 2.86
CA ARG A 12 -1.31 16.96 3.81
C ARG A 12 -1.97 16.12 4.89
N ASP A 13 -2.55 14.99 4.53
CA ASP A 13 -3.18 14.06 5.46
C ASP A 13 -2.16 13.46 6.43
N GLY A 14 -1.01 13.03 5.94
CA GLY A 14 0.08 12.54 6.78
C GLY A 14 0.58 13.59 7.78
N MET A 15 0.71 14.85 7.33
CA MET A 15 1.06 15.97 8.21
C MET A 15 -0.01 16.21 9.29
N LYS A 16 -1.28 16.24 8.90
CA LYS A 16 -2.41 16.47 9.80
C LYS A 16 -2.51 15.35 10.85
N ALA A 17 -2.37 14.09 10.44
CA ALA A 17 -2.41 12.94 11.33
C ALA A 17 -1.33 12.99 12.42
N LYS A 18 -0.15 13.56 12.11
CA LYS A 18 0.95 13.72 13.06
C LYS A 18 0.99 15.10 13.75
N GLY A 19 0.02 15.98 13.48
CA GLY A 19 0.02 17.35 14.03
C GLY A 19 1.21 18.21 13.58
N LEU A 20 1.78 17.93 12.41
CA LEU A 20 2.98 18.58 11.90
C LEU A 20 2.66 19.81 11.04
N LYS A 21 3.41 20.89 11.24
CA LYS A 21 3.39 22.08 10.38
C LYS A 21 4.30 21.88 9.16
N GLN A 22 3.96 22.54 8.05
CA GLN A 22 4.74 22.48 6.81
C GLN A 22 6.21 22.88 6.99
N SER A 23 6.49 23.83 7.88
CA SER A 23 7.86 24.25 8.19
C SER A 23 8.68 23.14 8.88
N GLN A 24 8.06 22.29 9.69
CA GLN A 24 8.74 21.18 10.36
C GLN A 24 9.13 20.09 9.35
N VAL A 25 8.20 19.75 8.45
CA VAL A 25 8.47 18.78 7.38
C VAL A 25 9.52 19.31 6.40
N ALA A 26 9.43 20.58 6.00
CA ALA A 26 10.42 21.20 5.12
C ALA A 26 11.83 21.18 5.73
N ARG A 27 11.94 21.50 7.03
CA ARG A 27 13.20 21.42 7.78
C ARG A 27 13.75 19.99 7.81
N MET A 28 12.91 18.99 8.08
CA MET A 28 13.31 17.57 8.07
C MET A 28 13.86 17.15 6.70
N LEU A 29 13.23 17.63 5.62
CA LEU A 29 13.65 17.36 4.25
C LEU A 29 14.88 18.16 3.81
N ASN A 30 15.34 19.12 4.61
CA ASN A 30 16.36 20.10 4.25
C ASN A 30 16.01 20.90 2.97
N ILE A 31 14.76 21.37 2.88
CA ILE A 31 14.27 22.21 1.78
C ILE A 31 13.52 23.44 2.31
N ASP A 32 13.34 24.43 1.45
CA ASP A 32 12.50 25.58 1.76
C ASP A 32 11.02 25.20 1.92
N ARG A 33 10.34 25.89 2.84
CA ARG A 33 8.89 25.73 3.05
C ARG A 33 8.10 25.96 1.76
N THR A 34 8.53 26.92 0.94
CA THR A 34 7.90 27.26 -0.35
C THR A 34 8.07 26.13 -1.37
N THR A 35 9.23 25.46 -1.38
CA THR A 35 9.47 24.27 -2.21
C THR A 35 8.53 23.14 -1.84
N LEU A 36 8.39 22.83 -0.54
CA LEU A 36 7.40 21.85 -0.08
C LEU A 36 5.97 22.25 -0.46
N SER A 37 5.66 23.55 -0.46
CA SER A 37 4.34 24.04 -0.90
C SER A 37 4.08 23.75 -2.37
N LYS A 38 5.09 23.95 -3.22
CA LYS A 38 5.00 23.67 -4.66
C LYS A 38 4.83 22.17 -4.92
N TYR A 39 5.51 21.31 -4.15
CA TYR A 39 5.30 19.87 -4.20
C TYR A 39 3.86 19.48 -3.84
N ILE A 40 3.36 19.96 -2.70
CA ILE A 40 2.01 19.66 -2.21
C ILE A 40 0.91 20.14 -3.17
N ASN A 41 1.14 21.23 -3.89
CA ASN A 41 0.16 21.78 -4.84
C ASN A 41 0.38 21.29 -6.28
N GLY A 42 1.34 20.38 -6.53
CA GLY A 42 1.61 19.85 -7.86
C GLY A 42 2.26 20.85 -8.83
N HIS A 43 2.82 21.95 -8.34
CA HIS A 43 3.55 22.92 -9.17
C HIS A 43 4.98 22.48 -9.50
N LEU A 44 5.52 21.54 -8.73
CA LEU A 44 6.83 20.93 -8.97
C LEU A 44 6.73 19.42 -8.77
N THR A 45 7.41 18.66 -9.62
CA THR A 45 7.62 17.23 -9.43
C THR A 45 8.50 17.00 -8.20
N ILE A 46 8.12 16.03 -7.38
CA ILE A 46 8.88 15.69 -6.16
C ILE A 46 10.04 14.74 -6.55
N PRO A 47 11.30 15.06 -6.24
CA PRO A 47 12.41 14.13 -6.43
C PRO A 47 12.27 12.86 -5.59
N ASP A 48 12.81 11.74 -6.05
CA ASP A 48 12.60 10.43 -5.40
C ASP A 48 13.21 10.35 -4.00
N ASP A 49 14.36 11.00 -3.74
CA ASP A 49 14.93 11.07 -2.40
C ASP A 49 14.01 11.80 -1.42
N ILE A 50 13.33 12.85 -1.88
CA ILE A 50 12.32 13.58 -1.11
C ILE A 50 11.07 12.73 -0.90
N LYS A 51 10.58 12.00 -1.92
CA LYS A 51 9.47 11.06 -1.78
C LYS A 51 9.77 10.02 -0.72
N ARG A 52 10.96 9.40 -0.76
CA ARG A 52 11.39 8.38 0.23
C ARG A 52 11.41 8.94 1.65
N LYS A 53 11.98 10.13 1.86
CA LYS A 53 11.99 10.81 3.16
C LYS A 53 10.59 11.16 3.65
N LEU A 54 9.72 11.64 2.75
CA LEU A 54 8.32 11.94 3.07
C LEU A 54 7.56 10.70 3.54
N VAL A 55 7.68 9.58 2.81
CA VAL A 55 7.04 8.31 3.19
C VAL A 55 7.56 7.82 4.53
N ALA A 56 8.88 7.80 4.73
CA ALA A 56 9.50 7.34 5.97
C ALA A 56 9.09 8.20 7.17
N TYR A 57 9.03 9.53 7.01
CA TYR A 57 8.72 10.44 8.10
C TYR A 57 7.22 10.52 8.41
N LEU A 58 6.36 10.56 7.39
CA LEU A 58 4.92 10.69 7.59
C LEU A 58 4.22 9.36 7.86
N GLN A 59 4.80 8.22 7.46
CA GLN A 59 4.25 6.87 7.67
C GLN A 59 2.77 6.76 7.28
N ASN A 60 2.38 7.45 6.21
CA ASN A 60 1.00 7.46 5.72
C ASN A 60 0.85 6.37 4.63
N PRO A 61 -0.08 5.40 4.79
CA PRO A 61 -0.20 4.28 3.84
C PRO A 61 -0.66 4.72 2.45
N VAL A 62 -1.52 5.74 2.35
CA VAL A 62 -1.97 6.28 1.04
C VAL A 62 -0.81 6.94 0.31
N LEU A 63 0.02 7.70 1.04
CA LEU A 63 1.24 8.29 0.49
C LEU A 63 2.22 7.20 0.04
N ARG A 64 2.36 6.12 0.81
CA ARG A 64 3.21 4.98 0.46
C ARG A 64 2.76 4.32 -0.84
N ILE A 65 1.46 4.03 -1.00
CA ILE A 65 0.89 3.49 -2.25
C ILE A 65 1.13 4.44 -3.42
N LYS A 66 0.92 5.74 -3.24
CA LYS A 66 1.11 6.73 -4.31
C LYS A 66 2.57 6.87 -4.76
N VAL A 67 3.53 6.52 -3.90
CA VAL A 67 4.97 6.62 -4.20
C VAL A 67 5.55 5.29 -4.68
N TYR A 68 5.14 4.17 -4.10
CA TYR A 68 5.73 2.84 -4.38
C TYR A 68 4.76 1.83 -5.00
N GLY A 69 3.49 2.17 -5.16
CA GLY A 69 2.45 1.25 -5.64
C GLY A 69 1.93 0.26 -4.60
N THR A 70 2.48 0.25 -3.37
CA THR A 70 2.19 -0.76 -2.34
C THR A 70 2.23 -0.17 -0.93
N THR A 71 1.65 -0.88 0.06
CA THR A 71 1.93 -0.66 1.49
C THR A 71 3.01 -1.59 2.05
N SER A 72 3.31 -2.69 1.35
CA SER A 72 4.26 -3.71 1.76
C SER A 72 5.71 -3.27 1.59
N SER A 73 6.63 -4.03 2.18
CA SER A 73 8.07 -3.90 2.03
C SER A 73 8.61 -4.48 0.71
N ASN A 74 7.81 -5.26 -0.03
CA ASN A 74 8.15 -5.89 -1.33
C ASN A 74 9.50 -6.63 -1.26
N ILE A 75 9.60 -7.60 -0.36
CA ILE A 75 10.81 -8.42 -0.21
C ILE A 75 10.73 -9.63 -1.13
N VAL A 76 11.79 -9.88 -1.90
CA VAL A 76 11.97 -11.13 -2.65
C VAL A 76 12.75 -12.11 -1.79
N PHE A 77 12.21 -13.31 -1.59
CA PHE A 77 12.86 -14.34 -0.78
C PHE A 77 14.00 -15.01 -1.56
N ASP A 78 15.24 -14.78 -1.14
CA ASP A 78 16.47 -15.30 -1.76
C ASP A 78 16.73 -16.78 -1.46
N LYS A 79 16.10 -17.31 -0.40
CA LYS A 79 16.25 -18.71 0.05
C LYS A 79 15.03 -19.59 -0.23
N ALA A 80 13.94 -19.03 -0.75
CA ALA A 80 12.75 -19.80 -1.08
C ALA A 80 12.90 -20.45 -2.45
N GLN A 81 12.43 -21.69 -2.60
CA GLN A 81 12.25 -22.28 -3.92
C GLN A 81 10.99 -21.70 -4.55
N ILE A 82 11.16 -20.77 -5.49
CA ILE A 82 10.07 -20.15 -6.23
C ILE A 82 9.80 -21.01 -7.46
N GLU A 83 8.85 -21.94 -7.33
CA GLU A 83 8.38 -22.80 -8.42
C GLU A 83 6.85 -22.70 -8.43
N PHE A 84 6.27 -22.41 -9.60
CA PHE A 84 4.85 -22.04 -9.69
C PHE A 84 3.90 -22.98 -8.95
N TYR A 85 4.08 -24.30 -9.10
CA TYR A 85 3.23 -25.28 -8.42
C TYR A 85 3.36 -25.21 -6.88
N LYS A 86 4.58 -25.22 -6.35
CA LYS A 86 4.84 -25.17 -4.89
C LYS A 86 4.39 -23.83 -4.30
N THR A 87 4.71 -22.74 -4.98
CA THR A 87 4.28 -21.39 -4.59
C THR A 87 2.75 -21.28 -4.61
N SER A 88 2.06 -21.93 -5.57
CA SER A 88 0.59 -21.97 -5.61
C SER A 88 -0.02 -22.73 -4.45
N ILE A 89 0.57 -23.85 -4.03
CA ILE A 89 0.12 -24.58 -2.84
C ILE A 89 0.27 -23.70 -1.60
N LYS A 90 1.44 -23.07 -1.42
CA LYS A 90 1.67 -22.18 -0.28
C LYS A 90 0.73 -20.99 -0.33
N ALA A 91 0.44 -20.44 -1.50
CA ALA A 91 -0.52 -19.34 -1.65
C ALA A 91 -1.91 -19.70 -1.14
N ILE A 92 -2.38 -20.93 -1.39
CA ILE A 92 -3.67 -21.40 -0.86
C ILE A 92 -3.65 -21.40 0.67
N GLU A 93 -2.59 -21.93 1.28
CA GLU A 93 -2.41 -21.95 2.73
C GLU A 93 -2.45 -20.53 3.33
N GLU A 94 -1.61 -19.61 2.82
CA GLU A 94 -1.56 -18.22 3.29
C GLU A 94 -2.91 -17.50 3.11
N PHE A 95 -3.61 -17.73 1.99
CA PHE A 95 -4.94 -17.16 1.78
C PHE A 95 -5.98 -17.71 2.76
N GLU A 96 -5.93 -19.00 3.10
CA GLU A 96 -6.82 -19.59 4.09
C GLU A 96 -6.56 -19.02 5.50
N GLU A 97 -5.30 -18.86 5.88
CA GLU A 97 -4.88 -18.24 7.15
C GLU A 97 -5.32 -16.78 7.25
N ALA A 98 -5.10 -15.99 6.19
CA ALA A 98 -5.56 -14.60 6.10
C ALA A 98 -7.10 -14.49 6.16
N ILE A 99 -7.84 -15.35 5.44
CA ILE A 99 -9.31 -15.37 5.50
C ILE A 99 -9.79 -15.68 6.91
N GLN A 100 -9.17 -16.65 7.58
CA GLN A 100 -9.57 -17.05 8.92
C GLN A 100 -9.28 -15.95 9.95
N SER A 101 -8.11 -15.31 9.90
CA SER A 101 -7.76 -14.22 10.81
C SER A 101 -8.66 -12.99 10.61
N ILE A 102 -9.01 -12.64 9.36
CA ILE A 102 -9.98 -11.59 9.05
C ILE A 102 -11.35 -11.92 9.68
N ARG A 103 -11.83 -13.16 9.51
CA ARG A 103 -13.10 -13.59 10.12
C ARG A 103 -13.08 -13.46 11.64
N ASP A 104 -11.96 -13.77 12.28
CA ASP A 104 -11.82 -13.66 13.73
C ASP A 104 -11.83 -12.22 14.22
N VAL A 105 -11.20 -11.30 13.48
CA VAL A 105 -11.24 -9.87 13.78
C VAL A 105 -12.64 -9.29 13.56
N LEU A 106 -13.33 -9.69 12.49
CA LEU A 106 -14.68 -9.20 12.18
C LEU A 106 -15.73 -9.53 13.26
N LYS A 107 -15.47 -10.53 14.12
CA LYS A 107 -16.34 -10.84 15.27
C LYS A 107 -16.42 -9.70 16.30
N PHE A 108 -15.43 -8.81 16.34
CA PHE A 108 -15.39 -7.71 17.31
C PHE A 108 -15.16 -6.33 16.68
N ALA A 109 -14.65 -6.23 15.45
CA ALA A 109 -14.24 -4.96 14.87
C ALA A 109 -15.38 -4.02 14.40
N TYR A 110 -16.64 -4.50 14.33
CA TYR A 110 -17.76 -3.76 13.72
C TYR A 110 -17.95 -2.32 14.24
N ASN A 111 -17.72 -2.08 15.54
CA ASN A 111 -17.87 -0.77 16.18
C ASN A 111 -16.55 -0.16 16.70
N ILE A 112 -15.42 -0.81 16.45
CA ILE A 112 -14.11 -0.35 16.94
C ILE A 112 -13.54 0.67 15.97
N LYS A 113 -13.23 1.87 16.47
CA LYS A 113 -12.69 2.97 15.67
C LYS A 113 -11.20 3.20 15.89
N SER A 114 -10.64 2.64 16.96
CA SER A 114 -9.22 2.73 17.28
C SER A 114 -8.73 1.52 18.06
N GLU A 115 -7.43 1.22 17.94
CA GLU A 115 -6.79 0.13 18.69
C GLU A 115 -6.90 0.30 20.21
N ASN A 116 -7.06 1.53 20.71
CA ASN A 116 -7.24 1.82 22.14
C ASN A 116 -8.57 1.30 22.70
N GLU A 117 -9.56 1.02 21.85
CA GLU A 117 -10.86 0.45 22.25
C GLU A 117 -10.81 -1.10 22.33
N MET A 118 -9.69 -1.71 21.91
CA MET A 118 -9.52 -3.16 21.91
C MET A 118 -8.95 -3.66 23.25
N THR A 119 -9.43 -4.83 23.70
CA THR A 119 -8.75 -5.60 24.75
C THR A 119 -7.41 -6.13 24.24
N ASP A 120 -6.51 -6.56 25.14
CA ASP A 120 -5.22 -7.11 24.73
C ASP A 120 -5.35 -8.36 23.86
N GLU A 121 -6.34 -9.22 24.14
CA GLU A 121 -6.65 -10.38 23.29
C GLU A 121 -7.11 -9.95 21.88
N GLN A 122 -7.96 -8.92 21.79
CA GLN A 122 -8.43 -8.37 20.51
C GLN A 122 -7.28 -7.73 19.73
N LYS A 123 -6.39 -6.99 20.40
CA LYS A 123 -5.18 -6.42 19.77
C LYS A 123 -4.29 -7.52 19.21
N ASN A 124 -4.05 -8.59 19.97
CA ASN A 124 -3.24 -9.71 19.48
C ASN A 124 -3.86 -10.37 18.24
N LYS A 125 -5.18 -10.56 18.21
CA LYS A 125 -5.89 -11.07 17.02
C LYS A 125 -5.81 -10.09 15.84
N PHE A 126 -5.92 -8.79 16.10
CA PHE A 126 -5.82 -7.76 15.09
C PHE A 126 -4.41 -7.68 14.48
N GLN A 127 -3.37 -7.69 15.31
CA GLN A 127 -1.98 -7.71 14.85
C GLN A 127 -1.68 -8.97 14.05
N ARG A 128 -2.09 -10.14 14.54
CA ARG A 128 -1.97 -11.39 13.79
C ARG A 128 -2.64 -11.28 12.42
N MET A 129 -3.86 -10.74 12.33
CA MET A 129 -4.53 -10.55 11.04
C MET A 129 -3.70 -9.67 10.09
N LEU A 130 -3.03 -8.63 10.58
CA LEU A 130 -2.14 -7.80 9.75
C LEU A 130 -0.94 -8.60 9.23
N ASP A 131 -0.36 -9.46 10.07
CA ASP A 131 0.75 -10.35 9.68
C ASP A 131 0.29 -11.35 8.58
N GLU A 132 -0.82 -12.06 8.79
CA GLU A 132 -1.33 -13.03 7.79
C GLU A 132 -1.71 -12.34 6.46
N ILE A 133 -2.21 -11.09 6.49
CA ILE A 133 -2.49 -10.31 5.28
C ILE A 133 -1.20 -9.98 4.53
N GLU A 134 -0.12 -9.66 5.25
CA GLU A 134 1.17 -9.36 4.67
C GLU A 134 1.81 -10.64 4.07
N ASP A 135 1.69 -11.79 4.73
CA ASP A 135 2.15 -13.08 4.19
C ASP A 135 1.39 -13.47 2.91
N ALA A 136 0.06 -13.29 2.91
CA ALA A 136 -0.77 -13.42 1.71
C ALA A 136 -0.40 -12.44 0.59
N ASN A 137 0.08 -11.22 0.92
CA ASN A 137 0.60 -10.30 -0.09
C ASN A 137 1.93 -10.79 -0.67
N HIS A 138 2.87 -11.24 0.18
CA HIS A 138 4.16 -11.76 -0.29
C HIS A 138 4.00 -12.96 -1.21
N VAL A 139 3.08 -13.89 -0.91
CA VAL A 139 2.87 -15.06 -1.77
C VAL A 139 2.29 -14.68 -3.14
N CYS A 140 1.55 -13.57 -3.24
CA CYS A 140 1.12 -13.02 -4.53
C CYS A 140 2.32 -12.54 -5.36
N ASP A 141 3.25 -11.80 -4.74
CA ASP A 141 4.47 -11.35 -5.43
C ASP A 141 5.32 -12.54 -5.89
N MET A 142 5.43 -13.58 -5.07
CA MET A 142 6.17 -14.80 -5.44
C MET A 142 5.47 -15.58 -6.57
N LEU A 143 4.14 -15.60 -6.59
CA LEU A 143 3.38 -16.17 -7.70
C LEU A 143 3.57 -15.40 -9.00
N ASP A 144 3.65 -14.08 -8.94
CA ASP A 144 3.91 -13.23 -10.10
C ASP A 144 5.28 -13.53 -10.71
N ILE A 145 6.31 -13.66 -9.87
CA ILE A 145 7.66 -14.07 -10.29
C ILE A 145 7.60 -15.45 -10.93
N ALA A 146 7.03 -16.44 -10.24
CA ALA A 146 6.95 -17.81 -10.75
C ALA A 146 6.12 -17.93 -12.05
N ALA A 147 5.07 -17.13 -12.20
CA ALA A 147 4.24 -17.09 -13.41
C ALA A 147 5.00 -16.43 -14.57
N SER A 148 5.76 -15.37 -14.29
CA SER A 148 6.63 -14.73 -15.28
C SER A 148 7.69 -15.71 -15.80
N ASP A 149 8.27 -16.55 -14.95
CA ASP A 149 9.20 -17.61 -15.35
C ASP A 149 8.57 -18.65 -16.29
N LEU A 150 7.25 -18.84 -16.20
CA LEU A 150 6.46 -19.66 -17.14
C LEU A 150 6.04 -18.91 -18.42
N GLY A 151 6.43 -17.65 -18.58
CA GLY A 151 6.12 -16.81 -19.74
C GLY A 151 4.79 -16.04 -19.62
N ALA A 152 4.25 -15.85 -18.42
CA ALA A 152 3.07 -15.01 -18.23
C ALA A 152 3.39 -13.53 -18.48
N ASP A 153 2.50 -12.85 -19.22
CA ASP A 153 2.56 -11.40 -19.43
C ASP A 153 1.85 -10.65 -18.30
N LEU A 154 2.64 -10.17 -17.34
CA LEU A 154 2.13 -9.46 -16.16
C LEU A 154 1.62 -8.05 -16.51
N GLU A 155 2.17 -7.38 -17.54
CA GLU A 155 1.72 -6.06 -17.97
C GLU A 155 0.32 -6.14 -18.57
N GLU A 156 0.10 -7.10 -19.48
CA GLU A 156 -1.19 -7.32 -20.10
C GLU A 156 -2.23 -7.77 -19.05
N ARG A 157 -1.83 -8.58 -18.06
CA ARG A 157 -2.69 -8.87 -16.90
C ARG A 157 -3.07 -7.60 -16.14
N ASN A 158 -2.12 -6.72 -15.84
CA ASN A 158 -2.36 -5.46 -15.11
C ASN A 158 -3.33 -4.56 -15.89
N ARG A 159 -3.17 -4.46 -17.22
CA ARG A 159 -4.10 -3.71 -18.09
C ARG A 159 -5.52 -4.27 -18.02
N ARG A 160 -5.69 -5.59 -18.08
CA ARG A 160 -7.01 -6.25 -17.89
C ARG A 160 -7.60 -5.98 -16.50
N CYS A 161 -6.79 -6.06 -15.45
CA CYS A 161 -7.24 -5.76 -14.09
C CYS A 161 -7.69 -4.31 -13.93
N TYR A 162 -6.97 -3.36 -14.50
CA TYR A 162 -7.35 -1.95 -14.50
C TYR A 162 -8.72 -1.72 -15.14
N GLN A 163 -8.95 -2.28 -16.34
CA GLN A 163 -10.25 -2.20 -17.03
C GLN A 163 -11.37 -2.86 -16.21
N LYS A 164 -11.09 -3.99 -15.55
CA LYS A 164 -12.01 -4.64 -14.62
C LYS A 164 -12.37 -3.74 -13.43
N TYR A 165 -11.43 -2.96 -12.90
CA TYR A 165 -11.68 -2.06 -11.78
C TYR A 165 -12.46 -0.82 -12.19
N LEU A 166 -12.21 -0.29 -13.39
CA LEU A 166 -13.02 0.78 -13.98
C LEU A 166 -14.48 0.34 -14.18
N SER A 167 -14.71 -0.82 -14.80
CA SER A 167 -16.07 -1.31 -15.09
C SER A 167 -16.90 -1.60 -13.83
N ARG A 168 -16.23 -1.90 -12.71
CA ARG A 168 -16.86 -2.09 -11.40
C ARG A 168 -17.07 -0.79 -10.61
N GLY A 169 -16.63 0.35 -11.13
CA GLY A 169 -16.73 1.64 -10.46
C GLY A 169 -15.78 1.82 -9.28
N TYR A 170 -14.73 1.00 -9.16
CA TYR A 170 -13.70 1.17 -8.13
C TYR A 170 -12.73 2.30 -8.45
N LEU A 171 -12.60 2.65 -9.73
CA LEU A 171 -11.77 3.74 -10.25
C LEU A 171 -12.63 4.75 -11.00
N SER A 172 -12.29 6.03 -10.91
CA SER A 172 -12.82 7.07 -11.80
C SER A 172 -11.91 7.19 -13.03
N GLY A 173 -12.48 7.45 -14.21
CA GLY A 173 -11.75 7.53 -15.50
C GLY A 173 -10.71 8.65 -15.63
N GLY A 174 -10.32 9.32 -14.54
CA GLY A 174 -9.27 10.34 -14.50
C GLY A 174 -7.93 9.86 -13.91
N ILE A 175 -7.82 8.60 -13.50
CA ILE A 175 -6.58 8.02 -12.91
C ILE A 175 -5.59 7.56 -14.02
N GLU A 176 -5.99 7.63 -15.28
CA GLU A 176 -5.24 7.13 -16.46
C GLU A 176 -3.79 7.65 -16.56
N ASN A 177 -3.53 8.89 -16.14
CA ASN A 177 -2.21 9.51 -16.31
C ASN A 177 -1.14 9.12 -15.27
N GLU A 178 -1.54 8.57 -14.11
CA GLU A 178 -0.60 8.19 -13.05
C GLU A 178 -0.20 6.70 -13.09
N ALA A 179 -1.07 5.82 -13.59
CA ALA A 179 -0.87 4.36 -13.51
C ALA A 179 -0.19 3.74 -14.74
N VAL A 180 -0.17 4.44 -15.88
CA VAL A 180 0.36 3.92 -17.16
C VAL A 180 1.81 4.38 -17.43
N ASN A 181 2.35 5.27 -16.59
CA ASN A 181 3.70 5.83 -16.73
C ASN A 181 4.68 5.39 -15.61
N ILE A 182 4.36 4.30 -14.90
CA ILE A 182 5.29 3.62 -13.98
C ILE A 182 5.83 2.39 -14.68
#